data_AF-A0A2V6LLS7-F1
#
_entry.id   AF-A0A2V6LLS7-F1
#
_cell.length_a   1.000
_cell.length_b   1.000
_cell.length_c   1.000
_cell.angle_alpha   90.00
_cell.angle_beta   90.00
_cell.angle_gamma   90.00
#
_symmetry.space_group_name_H-M   'P 1'
#
loop_
_entity.id
_entity.type
_entity.pdbx_description
1 polymer ?
#
loop_
_entity_poly.entity_id
_entity_poly.type
_entity_poly.pdbx_seq_one_letter_code
_entity_poly.pdbx_strand_id
1 'polypeptide(L)'
;MAADFMWPTLLYALLAIAICGWVFTTFRQRRKVHALERSKEEIQVEETLVFDFLHGLGEAFRETIKPHDLHRLIVEGATRILDANGGALYLTDRSGNKLVPMFLSKGCPPLVPVPGHILHQAATTPAALEGFLQMHSVPPGEGFIGTVWQTAQPVLLTDVRDVPELARLRETPLGTASLMATALLYGKQNMGVLAVGNGPMGAPFTPSDFVVFKSIAEQSAFALYNAIIYSEANEKKRLDHDLEIARDIQRILLPEKSPAIPGFEIAGLNIPARQVSGDYFDYIRVDEHRLGLAIADVSGKGVPASLIMAICRSVLRSQAPQNPSPAEVLKAVNRQL
;
A
#
# COMPACT_ATOMS: atom_id res chain seq x y z
N MET A 1 -72.16 36.42 -53.04
CA MET A 1 -71.75 37.26 -51.88
C MET A 1 -71.35 36.36 -50.69
N ALA A 2 -70.44 35.40 -50.91
CA ALA A 2 -70.01 34.44 -49.87
C ALA A 2 -68.51 34.09 -49.94
N ALA A 3 -67.75 34.66 -50.88
CA ALA A 3 -66.34 34.32 -51.10
C ALA A 3 -65.36 35.23 -50.32
N ASP A 4 -65.78 36.44 -49.91
CA ASP A 4 -64.87 37.42 -49.28
C ASP A 4 -64.66 37.21 -47.76
N PHE A 5 -65.37 36.26 -47.13
CA PHE A 5 -65.27 36.02 -45.68
C PHE A 5 -64.28 34.90 -45.30
N MET A 6 -63.82 34.10 -46.26
CA MET A 6 -62.98 32.91 -45.98
C MET A 6 -61.49 33.21 -45.88
N TRP A 7 -60.97 34.21 -46.61
CA TRP A 7 -59.54 34.53 -46.67
C TRP A 7 -58.93 34.94 -45.31
N PRO A 8 -59.54 35.83 -44.50
CA PRO A 8 -58.96 36.21 -43.21
C PRO A 8 -58.90 35.04 -42.22
N THR A 9 -59.91 34.15 -42.20
CA THR A 9 -59.91 32.98 -41.30
C THR A 9 -58.79 31.98 -41.64
N LEU A 10 -58.48 31.81 -42.93
CA LEU A 10 -57.39 30.96 -43.40
C LEU A 10 -56.02 31.53 -43.03
N LEU A 11 -55.87 32.85 -43.09
CA LEU A 11 -54.65 33.58 -42.71
C LEU A 11 -54.40 33.51 -41.19
N TYR A 12 -55.46 33.67 -40.37
CA TYR A 12 -55.37 33.47 -38.92
C TYR A 12 -55.04 32.01 -38.55
N ALA A 13 -55.60 31.03 -39.27
CA ALA A 13 -55.27 29.62 -39.05
C ALA A 13 -53.81 29.30 -39.39
N LEU A 14 -53.27 29.82 -40.51
CA LEU A 14 -51.86 29.66 -40.87
C LEU A 14 -50.93 30.35 -39.86
N LEU A 15 -51.29 31.54 -39.39
CA LEU A 15 -50.55 32.24 -38.34
C LEU A 15 -50.55 31.44 -37.03
N ALA A 16 -51.71 30.89 -36.64
CA ALA A 16 -51.83 30.06 -35.44
C ALA A 16 -50.97 28.79 -35.55
N ILE A 17 -50.97 28.11 -36.71
CA ILE A 17 -50.11 26.94 -36.96
C ILE A 17 -48.63 27.31 -36.90
N ALA A 18 -48.23 28.45 -37.49
CA ALA A 18 -46.86 28.93 -37.45
C ALA A 18 -46.39 29.26 -36.03
N ILE A 19 -47.25 29.94 -35.23
CA ILE A 19 -46.98 30.26 -33.82
C ILE A 19 -46.92 28.97 -33.00
N CYS A 20 -47.87 28.05 -33.15
CA CYS A 20 -47.84 26.75 -32.46
C CYS A 20 -46.60 25.94 -32.83
N GLY A 21 -46.20 25.93 -34.11
CA GLY A 21 -44.96 25.29 -34.57
C GLY A 21 -43.72 25.94 -33.96
N TRP A 22 -43.65 27.27 -33.90
CA TRP A 22 -42.55 28.00 -33.27
C TRP A 22 -42.49 27.77 -31.75
N VAL A 23 -43.62 27.78 -31.05
CA VAL A 23 -43.69 27.46 -29.61
C VAL A 23 -43.27 26.00 -29.36
N PHE A 24 -43.71 25.07 -30.20
CA PHE A 24 -43.34 23.66 -30.07
C PHE A 24 -41.84 23.42 -30.31
N THR A 25 -41.25 24.04 -31.34
CA THR A 25 -39.83 23.91 -31.65
C THR A 25 -38.96 24.59 -30.59
N THR A 26 -39.32 25.79 -30.13
CA THR A 26 -38.61 26.49 -29.05
C THR A 26 -38.71 25.73 -27.73
N PHE A 27 -39.87 25.17 -27.39
CA PHE A 27 -40.02 24.31 -26.20
C PHE A 27 -39.14 23.05 -26.29
N ARG A 28 -39.14 22.39 -27.45
CA ARG A 28 -38.32 21.19 -27.67
C ARG A 28 -36.82 21.51 -27.66
N GLN A 29 -36.41 22.64 -28.22
CA GLN A 29 -35.02 23.12 -28.18
C GLN A 29 -34.60 23.47 -26.75
N ARG A 30 -35.41 24.23 -26.01
CA ARG A 30 -35.13 24.57 -24.59
C ARG A 30 -34.97 23.32 -23.73
N ARG A 31 -35.83 22.31 -23.91
CA ARG A 31 -35.68 21.01 -23.22
C ARG A 31 -34.37 20.31 -23.55
N LYS A 32 -33.95 20.31 -24.83
CA LYS A 32 -32.65 19.74 -25.23
C LYS A 32 -31.47 20.51 -24.64
N VAL A 33 -31.53 21.84 -24.65
CA VAL A 33 -30.48 22.70 -24.08
C VAL A 33 -30.34 22.41 -22.59
N HIS A 34 -31.44 22.41 -21.84
CA HIS A 34 -31.39 22.08 -20.40
C HIS A 34 -30.90 20.66 -20.11
N ALA A 35 -31.22 19.67 -20.95
CA ALA A 35 -30.68 18.32 -20.81
C ALA A 35 -29.16 18.27 -21.06
N LEU A 36 -28.68 19.01 -22.07
CA LEU A 36 -27.25 19.14 -22.38
C LEU A 36 -26.49 19.88 -21.29
N GLU A 37 -27.07 20.95 -20.72
CA GLU A 37 -26.50 21.70 -19.61
C GLU A 37 -26.31 20.81 -18.37
N ARG A 38 -27.33 20.02 -17.98
CA ARG A 38 -27.22 19.07 -16.87
C ARG A 38 -26.15 18.02 -17.09
N SER A 39 -26.12 17.41 -18.28
CA SER A 39 -25.09 16.41 -18.61
C SER A 39 -23.68 17.03 -18.58
N LYS A 40 -23.52 18.28 -19.03
CA LYS A 40 -22.25 19.00 -18.93
C LYS A 40 -21.85 19.24 -17.47
N GLU A 41 -22.78 19.66 -16.62
CA GLU A 41 -22.53 19.86 -15.18
C GLU A 41 -22.11 18.56 -14.50
N GLU A 42 -22.79 17.44 -14.78
CA GLU A 42 -22.45 16.11 -14.27
C GLU A 42 -21.02 15.70 -14.68
N ILE A 43 -20.67 15.83 -15.96
CA ILE A 43 -19.33 15.52 -16.47
C ILE A 43 -18.27 16.40 -15.81
N GLN A 44 -18.56 17.69 -15.59
CA GLN A 44 -17.60 18.62 -15.01
C GLN A 44 -17.33 18.32 -13.52
N VAL A 45 -18.34 17.85 -12.78
CA VAL A 45 -18.18 17.35 -11.40
C VAL A 45 -17.29 16.11 -11.40
N GLU A 46 -17.56 15.14 -12.28
CA GLU A 46 -16.75 13.92 -12.41
C GLU A 46 -15.28 14.24 -12.74
N GLU A 47 -15.04 15.13 -13.70
CA GLU A 47 -13.69 15.57 -14.08
C GLU A 47 -12.94 16.20 -12.90
N THR A 48 -13.62 17.02 -12.11
CA THR A 48 -13.04 17.65 -10.91
C THR A 48 -12.66 16.60 -9.86
N LEU A 49 -13.54 15.62 -9.62
CA LEU A 49 -13.27 14.54 -8.66
C LEU A 49 -12.09 13.66 -9.08
N VAL A 50 -11.99 13.34 -10.37
CA VAL A 50 -10.86 12.59 -10.92
C VAL A 50 -9.57 13.40 -10.78
N PHE A 51 -9.60 14.70 -11.08
CA PHE A 51 -8.44 15.58 -10.93
C PHE A 51 -7.96 15.65 -9.48
N ASP A 52 -8.87 15.89 -8.53
CA ASP A 52 -8.55 15.95 -7.10
C ASP A 52 -7.97 14.62 -6.59
N PHE A 53 -8.51 13.49 -7.07
CA PHE A 53 -7.99 12.17 -6.76
C PHE A 53 -6.56 11.96 -7.27
N LEU A 54 -6.32 12.27 -8.55
CA LEU A 54 -4.98 12.16 -9.14
C LEU A 54 -3.98 13.12 -8.49
N HIS A 55 -4.44 14.31 -8.12
CA HIS A 55 -3.63 15.28 -7.38
C HIS A 55 -3.24 14.71 -6.02
N GLY A 56 -4.19 14.17 -5.25
CA GLY A 56 -3.92 13.53 -3.97
C GLY A 56 -2.96 12.34 -4.09
N LEU A 57 -3.11 11.50 -5.13
CA LEU A 57 -2.14 10.41 -5.39
C LEU A 57 -0.76 10.97 -5.73
N GLY A 58 -0.69 12.10 -6.44
CA GLY A 58 0.56 12.79 -6.76
C GLY A 58 1.26 13.40 -5.54
N GLU A 59 0.51 13.94 -4.58
CA GLU A 59 1.06 14.41 -3.30
C GLU A 59 1.60 13.25 -2.46
N ALA A 60 0.98 12.07 -2.55
CA ALA A 60 1.48 10.85 -1.92
C ALA A 60 2.87 10.41 -2.38
N PHE A 61 3.37 10.95 -3.49
CA PHE A 61 4.75 10.73 -3.93
C PHE A 61 5.76 11.72 -3.36
N ARG A 62 5.32 12.92 -2.98
CA ARG A 62 6.23 14.02 -2.59
C ARG A 62 6.48 14.05 -1.09
N GLU A 63 5.47 13.69 -0.31
CA GLU A 63 5.57 13.60 1.13
C GLU A 63 5.65 12.13 1.58
N THR A 64 6.26 11.88 2.74
CA THR A 64 6.24 10.57 3.41
C THR A 64 4.84 10.26 3.94
N ILE A 65 3.86 10.12 3.04
CA ILE A 65 2.48 9.83 3.42
C ILE A 65 2.46 8.47 4.14
N LYS A 66 1.75 8.43 5.27
CA LYS A 66 1.58 7.19 6.02
C LYS A 66 0.77 6.22 5.15
N PRO A 67 1.12 4.92 5.10
CA PRO A 67 0.43 3.95 4.25
C PRO A 67 -1.10 3.97 4.40
N HIS A 68 -1.59 4.15 5.63
CA HIS A 68 -3.01 4.26 5.92
C HIS A 68 -3.72 5.40 5.16
N ASP A 69 -3.09 6.57 5.05
CA ASP A 69 -3.70 7.73 4.41
C ASP A 69 -3.79 7.53 2.88
N LEU A 70 -2.80 6.85 2.29
CA LEU A 70 -2.84 6.43 0.88
C LEU A 70 -3.96 5.40 0.65
N HIS A 71 -4.08 4.39 1.53
CA HIS A 71 -5.17 3.40 1.43
C HIS A 71 -6.55 4.04 1.51
N ARG A 72 -6.72 4.96 2.46
CA ARG A 72 -7.96 5.74 2.60
C ARG A 72 -8.25 6.55 1.33
N LEU A 73 -7.26 7.29 0.83
CA LEU A 73 -7.40 8.10 -0.38
C LEU A 73 -7.82 7.26 -1.58
N ILE A 74 -7.21 6.09 -1.78
CA ILE A 74 -7.55 5.15 -2.86
C ILE A 74 -9.02 4.73 -2.77
N VAL A 75 -9.45 4.25 -1.61
CA VAL A 75 -10.81 3.73 -1.45
C VAL A 75 -11.84 4.84 -1.46
N GLU A 76 -11.68 5.87 -0.64
CA GLU A 76 -12.64 6.98 -0.55
C GLU A 76 -12.72 7.77 -1.87
N GLY A 77 -11.58 7.97 -2.54
CA GLY A 77 -11.51 8.56 -3.87
C GLY A 77 -12.26 7.74 -4.90
N ALA A 78 -12.01 6.43 -4.97
CA ALA A 78 -12.73 5.54 -5.86
C ALA A 78 -14.25 5.54 -5.60
N THR A 79 -14.66 5.49 -4.33
CA THR A 79 -16.09 5.52 -3.98
C THR A 79 -16.75 6.85 -4.34
N ARG A 80 -16.04 7.97 -4.21
CA ARG A 80 -16.60 9.29 -4.52
C ARG A 80 -16.73 9.53 -6.01
N ILE A 81 -15.74 9.11 -6.80
CA ILE A 81 -15.78 9.25 -8.27
C ILE A 81 -16.88 8.38 -8.87
N LEU A 82 -17.05 7.16 -8.36
CA LEU A 82 -17.99 6.17 -8.90
C LEU A 82 -19.38 6.21 -8.24
N ASP A 83 -19.63 7.20 -7.37
CA ASP A 83 -20.84 7.32 -6.54
C ASP A 83 -21.25 5.97 -5.88
N ALA A 84 -20.25 5.27 -5.33
CA ALA A 84 -20.44 3.97 -4.71
C ALA A 84 -20.82 4.10 -3.23
N ASN A 85 -21.64 3.19 -2.71
CA ASN A 85 -21.98 3.16 -1.27
C ASN A 85 -20.76 2.86 -0.40
N GLY A 86 -19.82 2.06 -0.89
CA GLY A 86 -18.55 1.86 -0.22
C GLY A 86 -17.57 1.00 -1.01
N GLY A 87 -16.38 0.82 -0.44
CA GLY A 87 -15.30 0.08 -1.07
C GLY A 87 -14.31 -0.45 -0.06
N ALA A 88 -13.42 -1.31 -0.54
CA ALA A 88 -12.37 -1.92 0.24
C ALA A 88 -11.10 -2.08 -0.58
N LEU A 89 -9.98 -1.92 0.11
CA LEU A 89 -8.66 -2.23 -0.39
C LEU A 89 -8.11 -3.41 0.39
N TYR A 90 -7.81 -4.48 -0.33
CA TYR A 90 -7.08 -5.62 0.18
C TYR A 90 -5.68 -5.61 -0.40
N LEU A 91 -4.64 -5.75 0.41
CA LEU A 91 -3.27 -5.90 -0.07
C LEU A 91 -2.71 -7.27 0.31
N THR A 92 -1.70 -7.70 -0.42
CA THR A 92 -0.95 -8.91 -0.09
C THR A 92 -0.24 -8.76 1.25
N ASP A 93 -0.23 -9.83 2.04
CA ASP A 93 0.54 -9.89 3.27
C ASP A 93 2.05 -9.97 2.96
N ARG A 94 2.90 -9.86 4.00
CA ARG A 94 4.36 -9.92 3.83
C ARG A 94 4.86 -11.24 3.21
N SER A 95 4.10 -12.34 3.35
CA SER A 95 4.45 -13.62 2.72
C SER A 95 3.98 -13.75 1.28
N GLY A 96 3.10 -12.86 0.81
CA GLY A 96 2.49 -12.91 -0.52
C GLY A 96 1.47 -14.03 -0.71
N ASN A 97 1.04 -14.68 0.38
CA ASN A 97 0.18 -15.86 0.32
C ASN A 97 -1.28 -15.56 0.58
N LYS A 98 -1.60 -14.42 1.19
CA LYS A 98 -2.99 -14.06 1.51
C LYS A 98 -3.21 -12.57 1.29
N LEU A 99 -4.46 -12.22 1.02
CA LEU A 99 -4.93 -10.85 1.08
C LEU A 99 -5.35 -10.49 2.50
N VAL A 100 -4.96 -9.30 2.92
CA VAL A 100 -5.39 -8.69 4.17
C VAL A 100 -6.13 -7.38 3.87
N PRO A 101 -7.24 -7.10 4.56
CA PRO A 101 -7.94 -5.83 4.43
C PRO A 101 -7.06 -4.70 4.98
N MET A 102 -6.78 -3.69 4.15
CA MET A 102 -5.98 -2.53 4.54
C MET A 102 -6.83 -1.30 4.82
N PHE A 103 -7.98 -1.19 4.16
CA PHE A 103 -8.96 -0.14 4.42
C PHE A 103 -10.34 -0.57 3.92
N LEU A 104 -11.38 -0.28 4.71
CA LEU A 104 -12.78 -0.40 4.29
C LEU A 104 -13.46 0.94 4.56
N SER A 105 -14.19 1.47 3.58
CA SER A 105 -14.96 2.68 3.77
C SER A 105 -16.19 2.41 4.66
N LYS A 106 -16.72 3.47 5.27
CA LYS A 106 -18.05 3.40 5.90
C LYS A 106 -19.08 3.00 4.84
N GLY A 107 -20.01 2.12 5.21
CA GLY A 107 -21.04 1.63 4.30
C GLY A 107 -20.54 0.61 3.27
N CYS A 108 -19.29 0.13 3.37
CA CYS A 108 -18.79 -0.94 2.52
C CYS A 108 -19.67 -2.20 2.69
N PRO A 109 -20.31 -2.67 1.61
CA PRO A 109 -21.10 -3.89 1.68
C PRO A 109 -20.14 -5.11 1.79
N PRO A 110 -20.61 -6.25 2.32
CA PRO A 110 -19.77 -7.43 2.52
C PRO A 110 -19.30 -8.00 1.18
N LEU A 111 -17.99 -8.05 1.01
CA LEU A 111 -17.32 -8.52 -0.21
C LEU A 111 -16.83 -9.97 -0.12
N VAL A 112 -16.92 -10.54 1.07
CA VAL A 112 -16.51 -11.90 1.40
C VAL A 112 -17.70 -12.62 2.07
N PRO A 113 -17.75 -13.95 2.02
CA PRO A 113 -18.77 -14.71 2.73
C PRO A 113 -18.75 -14.39 4.23
N VAL A 114 -19.88 -13.89 4.74
CA VAL A 114 -20.04 -13.59 6.17
C VAL A 114 -20.82 -14.72 6.84
N PRO A 115 -20.29 -15.31 7.93
CA PRO A 115 -21.02 -16.32 8.69
C PRO A 115 -22.36 -15.80 9.22
N GLY A 116 -23.39 -16.65 9.21
CA GLY A 116 -24.75 -16.26 9.62
C GLY A 116 -24.84 -15.66 11.03
N HIS A 117 -24.03 -16.13 11.98
CA HIS A 117 -24.00 -15.58 13.35
C HIS A 117 -23.52 -14.12 13.38
N ILE A 118 -22.55 -13.75 12.53
CA ILE A 118 -22.08 -12.36 12.40
C ILE A 118 -23.17 -11.49 11.77
N LEU A 119 -23.90 -11.99 10.76
CA LEU A 119 -25.01 -11.26 10.16
C LEU A 119 -26.14 -10.98 11.17
N HIS A 120 -26.49 -11.97 11.99
CA HIS A 120 -27.47 -11.78 13.07
C HIS A 120 -27.00 -10.75 14.10
N GLN A 121 -25.71 -10.77 14.47
CA GLN A 121 -25.14 -9.79 15.40
C GLN A 121 -25.05 -8.38 14.78
N ALA A 122 -24.77 -8.29 13.49
CA ALA A 122 -24.68 -7.03 12.75
C ALA A 122 -26.02 -6.29 12.67
N ALA A 123 -27.15 -7.01 12.70
CA ALA A 123 -28.49 -6.42 12.75
C ALA A 123 -28.73 -5.58 14.01
N THR A 124 -28.12 -5.94 15.14
CA THR A 124 -28.18 -5.19 16.41
C THR A 124 -26.96 -4.31 16.65
N THR A 125 -25.80 -4.68 16.11
CA THR A 125 -24.53 -4.00 16.34
C THR A 125 -23.71 -3.97 15.05
N PRO A 126 -23.83 -2.90 14.24
CA PRO A 126 -23.15 -2.79 12.94
C PRO A 126 -21.63 -2.98 13.01
N ALA A 127 -21.00 -2.59 14.13
CA ALA A 127 -19.56 -2.74 14.36
C ALA A 127 -19.08 -4.20 14.36
N ALA A 128 -19.97 -5.19 14.61
CA ALA A 128 -19.60 -6.60 14.57
C ALA A 128 -19.23 -7.05 13.14
N LEU A 129 -19.94 -6.55 12.13
CA LEU A 129 -19.63 -6.83 10.73
C LEU A 129 -18.31 -6.16 10.34
N GLU A 130 -18.14 -4.89 10.71
CA GLU A 130 -16.91 -4.14 10.41
C GLU A 130 -15.68 -4.83 11.02
N GLY A 131 -15.76 -5.23 12.30
CA GLY A 131 -14.67 -5.96 12.97
C GLY A 131 -14.35 -7.31 12.32
N PHE A 132 -15.37 -8.05 11.85
CA PHE A 132 -15.14 -9.29 11.10
C PHE A 132 -14.41 -9.02 9.79
N LEU A 133 -14.90 -8.07 8.99
CA LEU A 133 -14.33 -7.74 7.69
C LEU A 133 -12.89 -7.21 7.81
N GLN A 134 -12.57 -6.44 8.85
CA GLN A 134 -11.22 -5.94 9.12
C GLN A 134 -10.22 -7.02 9.57
N MET A 135 -10.68 -8.16 10.10
CA MET A 135 -9.81 -9.24 10.55
C MET A 135 -9.77 -10.44 9.60
N HIS A 136 -10.68 -10.50 8.62
CA HIS A 136 -10.79 -11.64 7.72
C HIS A 136 -9.78 -11.56 6.56
N SER A 137 -8.78 -12.46 6.58
CA SER A 137 -7.83 -12.62 5.47
C SER A 137 -8.40 -13.53 4.37
N VAL A 138 -8.13 -13.21 3.11
CA VAL A 138 -8.64 -13.96 1.95
C VAL A 138 -7.50 -14.70 1.24
N PRO A 139 -7.51 -16.05 1.23
CA PRO A 139 -6.58 -16.86 0.44
C PRO A 139 -6.75 -16.71 -1.08
N PRO A 140 -5.76 -17.14 -1.89
CA PRO A 140 -5.85 -17.09 -3.35
C PRO A 140 -6.97 -18.01 -3.84
N GLY A 141 -7.82 -17.51 -4.73
CA GLY A 141 -8.95 -18.27 -5.30
C GLY A 141 -10.12 -18.51 -4.35
N GLU A 142 -10.04 -18.06 -3.08
CA GLU A 142 -11.15 -18.15 -2.14
C GLU A 142 -12.06 -16.93 -2.30
N GLY A 143 -13.35 -17.16 -2.51
CA GLY A 143 -14.28 -16.06 -2.61
C GLY A 143 -14.17 -15.31 -3.95
N PHE A 144 -15.05 -14.32 -4.11
CA PHE A 144 -14.98 -13.36 -5.20
C PHE A 144 -13.64 -12.58 -5.21
N ILE A 145 -13.23 -12.02 -4.07
CA ILE A 145 -12.00 -11.22 -3.95
C ILE A 145 -10.75 -12.06 -4.24
N GLY A 146 -10.65 -13.28 -3.70
CA GLY A 146 -9.51 -14.17 -3.94
C GLY A 146 -9.43 -14.63 -5.40
N THR A 147 -10.57 -14.81 -6.07
CA THR A 147 -10.62 -15.15 -7.51
C THR A 147 -10.14 -13.99 -8.38
N VAL A 148 -10.59 -12.77 -8.10
CA VAL A 148 -10.11 -11.55 -8.80
C VAL A 148 -8.61 -11.38 -8.60
N TRP A 149 -8.12 -11.63 -7.39
CA TRP A 149 -6.70 -11.57 -7.10
C TRP A 149 -5.89 -12.59 -7.90
N GLN A 150 -6.33 -13.85 -7.95
CA GLN A 150 -5.61 -14.91 -8.65
C GLN A 150 -5.62 -14.74 -10.18
N THR A 151 -6.77 -14.35 -10.74
CA THR A 151 -6.95 -14.22 -12.19
C THR A 151 -6.41 -12.90 -12.74
N ALA A 152 -6.27 -11.88 -11.87
CA ALA A 152 -5.98 -10.50 -12.23
C ALA A 152 -6.93 -9.93 -13.31
N GLN A 153 -8.12 -10.51 -13.45
CA GLN A 153 -9.13 -10.02 -14.39
C GLN A 153 -10.07 -9.07 -13.65
N PRO A 154 -10.30 -7.86 -14.20
CA PRO A 154 -11.29 -6.95 -13.63
C PRO A 154 -12.69 -7.53 -13.85
N VAL A 155 -13.55 -7.47 -12.83
CA VAL A 155 -14.90 -8.02 -12.86
C VAL A 155 -15.92 -6.93 -12.51
N LEU A 156 -16.97 -6.84 -13.31
CA LEU A 156 -18.18 -6.07 -13.06
C LEU A 156 -19.34 -7.04 -12.83
N LEU A 157 -19.96 -6.97 -11.66
CA LEU A 157 -21.22 -7.63 -11.34
C LEU A 157 -22.30 -6.57 -11.24
N THR A 158 -23.18 -6.52 -12.23
CA THR A 158 -24.41 -5.71 -12.15
C THR A 158 -25.42 -6.31 -11.17
N ASP A 159 -25.29 -7.61 -10.90
CA ASP A 159 -26.10 -8.36 -9.96
C ASP A 159 -25.28 -9.48 -9.29
N VAL A 160 -25.19 -9.49 -7.96
CA VAL A 160 -24.44 -10.53 -7.23
C VAL A 160 -25.11 -11.91 -7.20
N ARG A 161 -26.33 -12.08 -7.71
CA ARG A 161 -27.00 -13.39 -7.82
C ARG A 161 -26.20 -14.38 -8.67
N ASP A 162 -25.39 -13.86 -9.59
CA ASP A 162 -24.54 -14.66 -10.46
C ASP A 162 -23.34 -15.25 -9.72
N VAL A 163 -23.09 -14.83 -8.46
CA VAL A 163 -22.01 -15.32 -7.61
C VAL A 163 -22.61 -16.05 -6.39
N PRO A 164 -22.57 -17.39 -6.34
CA PRO A 164 -23.20 -18.20 -5.28
C PRO A 164 -22.77 -17.83 -3.85
N GLU A 165 -21.54 -17.37 -3.70
CA GLU A 165 -20.93 -16.98 -2.41
C GLU A 165 -21.50 -15.68 -1.86
N LEU A 166 -21.87 -14.73 -2.74
CA LEU A 166 -22.43 -13.43 -2.39
C LEU A 166 -23.95 -13.39 -2.51
N ALA A 167 -24.56 -14.31 -3.26
CA ALA A 167 -26.00 -14.41 -3.45
C ALA A 167 -26.79 -14.50 -2.13
N ARG A 168 -26.23 -15.19 -1.12
CA ARG A 168 -26.87 -15.32 0.21
C ARG A 168 -26.92 -14.01 1.00
N LEU A 169 -26.03 -13.07 0.70
CA LEU A 169 -25.94 -11.79 1.38
C LEU A 169 -26.97 -10.80 0.84
N ARG A 170 -27.41 -10.95 -0.43
CA ARG A 170 -28.35 -10.03 -1.07
C ARG A 170 -29.69 -9.89 -0.36
N GLU A 171 -30.20 -10.96 0.25
CA GLU A 171 -31.49 -10.93 0.96
C GLU A 171 -31.42 -10.21 2.31
N THR A 172 -30.21 -9.84 2.75
CA THR A 172 -30.02 -9.05 3.97
C THR A 172 -30.02 -7.55 3.66
N PRO A 173 -30.45 -6.69 4.61
CA PRO A 173 -30.35 -5.23 4.45
C PRO A 173 -28.92 -4.72 4.25
N LEU A 174 -27.93 -5.53 4.65
CA LEU A 174 -26.50 -5.27 4.53
C LEU A 174 -25.91 -5.90 3.26
N GLY A 175 -26.72 -6.46 2.37
CA GLY A 175 -26.27 -7.20 1.20
C GLY A 175 -25.60 -6.34 0.12
N THR A 176 -24.78 -6.96 -0.71
CA THR A 176 -24.24 -6.34 -1.93
C THR A 176 -25.24 -6.54 -3.07
N ALA A 177 -25.49 -5.53 -3.90
CA ALA A 177 -26.33 -5.63 -5.09
C ALA A 177 -25.52 -5.65 -6.38
N SER A 178 -24.62 -4.67 -6.53
CA SER A 178 -23.66 -4.58 -7.62
C SER A 178 -22.26 -4.35 -7.07
N LEU A 179 -21.25 -4.81 -7.81
CA LEU A 179 -19.88 -4.84 -7.35
C LEU A 179 -18.92 -4.69 -8.53
N MET A 180 -17.85 -3.93 -8.35
CA MET A 180 -16.69 -3.94 -9.22
C MET A 180 -15.47 -4.30 -8.40
N ALA A 181 -14.61 -5.17 -8.95
CA ALA A 181 -13.32 -5.44 -8.34
C ALA A 181 -12.27 -5.70 -9.40
N THR A 182 -11.04 -5.29 -9.11
CA THR A 182 -9.88 -5.55 -9.96
C THR A 182 -8.63 -5.73 -9.12
N ALA A 183 -7.71 -6.52 -9.63
CA ALA A 183 -6.36 -6.58 -9.11
C ALA A 183 -5.65 -5.24 -9.31
N LEU A 184 -4.80 -4.87 -8.35
CA LEU A 184 -3.92 -3.73 -8.41
C LEU A 184 -2.58 -4.19 -8.98
N LEU A 185 -2.55 -4.31 -10.30
CA LEU A 185 -1.39 -4.79 -11.05
C LEU A 185 -0.56 -3.61 -11.54
N TYR A 186 0.74 -3.63 -11.23
CA TYR A 186 1.71 -2.74 -11.86
C TYR A 186 2.90 -3.56 -12.36
N GLY A 187 3.11 -3.54 -13.69
CA GLY A 187 4.07 -4.42 -14.35
C GLY A 187 3.71 -5.91 -14.14
N LYS A 188 4.54 -6.63 -13.38
CA LYS A 188 4.31 -8.04 -13.02
C LYS A 188 3.89 -8.23 -11.57
N GLN A 189 3.78 -7.15 -10.79
CA GLN A 189 3.44 -7.23 -9.37
C GLN A 189 1.96 -6.96 -9.15
N ASN A 190 1.28 -7.95 -8.56
CA ASN A 190 -0.09 -7.84 -8.10
C ASN A 190 -0.09 -7.53 -6.61
N MET A 191 -0.34 -6.27 -6.25
CA MET A 191 -0.25 -5.81 -4.86
C MET A 191 -1.47 -6.17 -4.03
N GLY A 192 -2.59 -6.48 -4.67
CA GLY A 192 -3.86 -6.64 -3.98
C GLY A 192 -5.08 -6.48 -4.87
N VAL A 193 -6.23 -6.22 -4.25
CA VAL A 193 -7.52 -6.01 -4.91
C VAL A 193 -8.16 -4.73 -4.40
N LEU A 194 -8.60 -3.90 -5.33
CA LEU A 194 -9.54 -2.81 -5.06
C LEU A 194 -10.94 -3.29 -5.41
N ALA A 195 -11.90 -3.02 -4.55
CA ALA A 195 -13.30 -3.34 -4.79
C ALA A 195 -14.22 -2.21 -4.33
N VAL A 196 -15.27 -1.94 -5.11
CA VAL A 196 -16.31 -0.95 -4.79
C VAL A 196 -17.69 -1.57 -5.04
N GLY A 197 -18.61 -1.36 -4.12
CA GLY A 197 -19.91 -2.04 -4.10
C GLY A 197 -21.05 -1.11 -3.71
N ASN A 198 -22.23 -1.44 -4.24
CA ASN A 198 -23.49 -0.81 -3.86
C ASN A 198 -24.38 -1.80 -3.10
N GLY A 199 -25.10 -1.31 -2.11
CA GLY A 199 -26.08 -2.07 -1.34
C GLY A 199 -27.38 -2.31 -2.12
N PRO A 200 -28.40 -2.93 -1.50
CA PRO A 200 -29.64 -3.35 -2.17
C PRO A 200 -30.47 -2.20 -2.74
N MET A 201 -30.28 -0.99 -2.19
CA MET A 201 -30.99 0.24 -2.58
C MET A 201 -30.19 1.09 -3.59
N GLY A 202 -28.94 0.73 -3.87
CA GLY A 202 -28.07 1.50 -4.78
C GLY A 202 -28.33 1.17 -6.25
N ALA A 203 -28.00 2.12 -7.13
CA ALA A 203 -28.06 1.89 -8.57
C ALA A 203 -26.97 0.88 -9.00
N PRO A 204 -27.25 -0.05 -9.92
CA PRO A 204 -26.23 -0.93 -10.48
C PRO A 204 -25.17 -0.15 -11.25
N PHE A 205 -23.90 -0.56 -11.11
CA PHE A 205 -22.81 -0.01 -11.90
C PHE A 205 -23.01 -0.26 -13.41
N THR A 206 -22.66 0.74 -14.20
CA THR A 206 -22.71 0.70 -15.66
C THR A 206 -21.38 0.26 -16.26
N PRO A 207 -21.35 -0.14 -17.54
CA PRO A 207 -20.10 -0.37 -18.24
C PRO A 207 -19.18 0.86 -18.31
N SER A 208 -19.75 2.07 -18.26
CA SER A 208 -18.97 3.33 -18.23
C SER A 208 -18.22 3.46 -16.90
N ASP A 209 -18.91 3.22 -15.77
CA ASP A 209 -18.32 3.23 -14.43
C ASP A 209 -17.16 2.22 -14.35
N PHE A 210 -17.32 1.07 -15.00
CA PHE A 210 -16.27 0.05 -15.04
C PHE A 210 -15.02 0.47 -15.82
N VAL A 211 -15.16 1.31 -16.86
CA VAL A 211 -14.00 1.90 -17.55
C VAL A 211 -13.27 2.85 -16.61
N VAL A 212 -14.01 3.74 -15.93
CA VAL A 212 -13.45 4.71 -14.97
C VAL A 212 -12.78 3.99 -13.79
N PHE A 213 -13.43 2.95 -13.26
CA PHE A 213 -12.93 2.12 -12.16
C PHE A 213 -11.59 1.46 -12.49
N LYS A 214 -11.43 0.89 -13.70
CA LYS A 214 -10.16 0.32 -14.13
C LYS A 214 -9.05 1.38 -14.16
N SER A 215 -9.33 2.57 -14.69
CA SER A 215 -8.38 3.68 -14.69
C SER A 215 -7.98 4.10 -13.28
N ILE A 216 -8.94 4.22 -12.35
CA ILE A 216 -8.67 4.51 -10.93
C ILE A 216 -7.78 3.42 -10.33
N ALA A 217 -8.07 2.15 -10.59
CA ALA A 217 -7.29 1.04 -10.08
C ALA A 217 -5.86 1.01 -10.64
N GLU A 218 -5.66 1.31 -11.92
CA GLU A 218 -4.33 1.41 -12.54
C GLU A 218 -3.49 2.52 -11.87
N GLN A 219 -4.08 3.70 -11.67
CA GLN A 219 -3.40 4.82 -11.01
C GLN A 219 -3.11 4.52 -9.53
N SER A 220 -4.05 3.85 -8.84
CA SER A 220 -3.88 3.39 -7.47
C SER A 220 -2.78 2.34 -7.34
N ALA A 221 -2.71 1.40 -8.30
CA ALA A 221 -1.68 0.37 -8.37
C ALA A 221 -0.29 1.01 -8.56
N PHE A 222 -0.17 1.95 -9.50
CA PHE A 222 1.06 2.73 -9.66
C PHE A 222 1.46 3.44 -8.36
N ALA A 223 0.50 4.06 -7.68
CA ALA A 223 0.77 4.82 -6.47
C ALA A 223 1.25 3.93 -5.31
N LEU A 224 0.57 2.81 -5.09
CA LEU A 224 0.95 1.80 -4.09
C LEU A 224 2.33 1.21 -4.38
N TYR A 225 2.59 0.86 -5.65
CA TYR A 225 3.86 0.29 -6.05
C TYR A 225 5.00 1.23 -5.72
N ASN A 226 4.87 2.50 -6.10
CA ASN A 226 5.89 3.50 -5.78
C ASN A 226 6.06 3.65 -4.27
N ALA A 227 4.98 3.76 -3.50
CA ALA A 227 5.05 3.90 -2.05
C ALA A 227 5.80 2.73 -1.38
N ILE A 228 5.54 1.49 -1.83
CA ILE A 228 6.25 0.29 -1.34
C ILE A 228 7.74 0.39 -1.69
N ILE A 229 8.08 0.66 -2.94
CA ILE A 229 9.48 0.76 -3.40
C ILE A 229 10.24 1.88 -2.67
N TYR A 230 9.63 3.04 -2.46
CA TYR A 230 10.24 4.13 -1.72
C TYR A 230 10.46 3.77 -0.24
N SER A 231 9.49 3.09 0.39
CA SER A 231 9.62 2.62 1.76
C SER A 231 10.78 1.62 1.91
N GLU A 232 10.86 0.62 1.03
CA GLU A 232 11.94 -0.38 1.02
C GLU A 232 13.31 0.27 0.78
N ALA A 233 13.40 1.21 -0.16
CA ALA A 233 14.63 1.94 -0.43
C ALA A 233 15.07 2.77 0.78
N ASN A 234 14.13 3.41 1.48
CA ASN A 234 14.43 4.22 2.65
C ASN A 234 14.86 3.36 3.85
N GLU A 235 14.20 2.22 4.07
CA GLU A 235 14.60 1.25 5.09
C GLU A 235 16.00 0.68 4.82
N LYS A 236 16.30 0.32 3.56
CA LYS A 236 17.63 -0.12 3.17
C LYS A 236 18.69 0.96 3.44
N LYS A 237 18.43 2.22 3.05
CA LYS A 237 19.34 3.34 3.34
C LYS A 237 19.60 3.50 4.84
N ARG A 238 18.55 3.38 5.67
CA ARG A 238 18.69 3.44 7.13
C ARG A 238 19.58 2.32 7.65
N LEU A 239 19.35 1.07 7.22
CA LEU A 239 20.16 -0.07 7.61
C LEU A 239 21.61 0.05 7.15
N ASP A 240 21.85 0.52 5.92
CA ASP A 240 23.19 0.75 5.40
C ASP A 240 23.93 1.82 6.22
N HIS A 241 23.22 2.88 6.63
CA HIS A 241 23.77 3.93 7.50
C HIS A 241 24.09 3.40 8.91
N ASP A 242 23.20 2.62 9.53
CA ASP A 242 23.44 2.00 10.84
C ASP A 242 24.67 1.07 10.80
N LEU A 243 24.84 0.32 9.70
CA LEU A 243 26.02 -0.52 9.48
C LEU A 243 27.30 0.29 9.28
N GLU A 244 27.22 1.47 8.66
CA GLU A 244 28.35 2.38 8.50
C GLU A 244 28.81 2.93 9.85
N ILE A 245 27.87 3.33 10.71
CA ILE A 245 28.16 3.73 12.10
C ILE A 245 28.82 2.58 12.87
N ALA A 246 28.31 1.35 12.74
CA ALA A 246 28.88 0.18 13.40
C ALA A 246 30.33 -0.09 12.94
N ARG A 247 30.63 0.11 11.65
CA ARG A 247 31.98 0.01 11.10
C ARG A 247 32.92 1.05 11.73
N ASP A 248 32.47 2.29 11.86
CA ASP A 248 33.29 3.36 12.41
C ASP A 248 33.61 3.12 13.89
N ILE A 249 32.62 2.65 14.67
CA ILE A 249 32.83 2.21 16.05
C ILE A 249 33.86 1.07 16.10
N GLN A 250 33.70 0.04 15.26
CA GLN A 250 34.64 -1.08 15.20
C GLN A 250 36.07 -0.61 14.87
N ARG A 251 36.22 0.33 13.94
CA ARG A 251 37.53 0.89 13.56
C ARG A 251 38.22 1.59 14.73
N ILE A 252 37.46 2.32 15.57
CA ILE A 252 37.97 2.97 16.79
C ILE A 252 38.40 1.93 17.84
N LEU A 253 37.77 0.74 17.85
CA LEU A 253 38.18 -0.33 18.76
C LEU A 253 39.53 -0.93 18.34
N LEU A 254 39.87 -0.96 17.06
CA LEU A 254 41.15 -1.50 16.61
C LEU A 254 42.31 -0.50 16.82
N PRO A 255 43.57 -0.97 16.94
CA PRO A 255 44.71 -0.07 17.09
C PRO A 255 44.87 0.87 15.89
N GLU A 256 44.91 2.18 16.14
CA GLU A 256 45.13 3.20 15.10
C GLU A 256 46.60 3.31 14.67
N LYS A 257 47.55 3.01 15.58
CA LYS A 257 48.98 3.16 15.35
C LYS A 257 49.72 1.91 15.76
N SER A 258 50.69 1.51 14.93
CA SER A 258 51.65 0.48 15.29
C SER A 258 52.51 0.91 16.47
N PRO A 259 52.89 -0.03 17.35
CA PRO A 259 53.82 0.24 18.44
C PRO A 259 55.23 0.49 17.88
N ALA A 260 55.95 1.45 18.46
CA ALA A 260 57.35 1.67 18.15
C ALA A 260 58.22 0.80 19.07
N ILE A 261 58.82 -0.24 18.51
CA ILE A 261 59.72 -1.16 19.24
C ILE A 261 61.10 -1.11 18.57
N PRO A 262 62.18 -0.76 19.29
CA PRO A 262 63.53 -0.74 18.72
C PRO A 262 63.89 -2.08 18.07
N GLY A 263 64.32 -2.03 16.81
CA GLY A 263 64.71 -3.22 16.05
C GLY A 263 63.57 -3.97 15.37
N PHE A 264 62.31 -3.52 15.48
CA PHE A 264 61.16 -4.14 14.82
C PHE A 264 60.34 -3.13 14.02
N GLU A 265 59.84 -3.57 12.86
CA GLU A 265 58.84 -2.86 12.09
C GLU A 265 57.53 -3.66 12.15
N ILE A 266 56.46 -3.06 12.68
CA ILE A 266 55.17 -3.72 12.89
C ILE A 266 54.10 -2.92 12.15
N ALA A 267 53.24 -3.62 11.42
CA ALA A 267 52.08 -3.05 10.75
C ALA A 267 50.86 -3.95 10.96
N GLY A 268 49.70 -3.34 11.14
CA GLY A 268 48.43 -4.03 11.30
C GLY A 268 47.35 -3.34 10.47
N LEU A 269 46.53 -4.14 9.79
CA LEU A 269 45.43 -3.64 8.97
C LEU A 269 44.27 -4.64 9.06
N ASN A 270 43.06 -4.11 9.22
CA ASN A 270 41.83 -4.88 9.16
C ASN A 270 40.96 -4.30 8.04
N ILE A 271 40.69 -5.11 7.02
CA ILE A 271 39.80 -4.75 5.91
C ILE A 271 38.60 -5.69 5.99
N PRO A 272 37.42 -5.20 6.44
CA PRO A 272 36.22 -6.02 6.46
C PRO A 272 35.80 -6.46 5.06
N ALA A 273 35.35 -7.72 4.91
CA ALA A 273 34.79 -8.21 3.65
C ALA A 273 33.39 -7.64 3.32
N ARG A 274 32.74 -7.01 4.32
CA ARG A 274 31.43 -6.35 4.24
C ARG A 274 31.52 -5.01 4.98
N GLN A 275 30.45 -4.54 5.61
CA GLN A 275 30.45 -3.33 6.43
C GLN A 275 31.25 -3.52 7.73
N VAL A 276 31.20 -4.70 8.35
CA VAL A 276 31.90 -5.01 9.63
C VAL A 276 32.57 -6.39 9.59
N SER A 277 33.61 -6.58 10.41
CA SER A 277 34.44 -7.80 10.48
C SER A 277 34.27 -8.57 11.80
N GLY A 278 34.50 -9.89 11.80
CA GLY A 278 34.73 -10.67 13.02
C GLY A 278 36.20 -10.69 13.45
N ASP A 279 37.11 -10.28 12.56
CA ASP A 279 38.54 -10.34 12.79
C ASP A 279 39.01 -9.23 13.72
N TYR A 280 40.01 -9.56 14.54
CA TYR A 280 40.56 -8.73 15.58
C TYR A 280 42.08 -8.77 15.54
N PHE A 281 42.70 -7.62 15.71
CA PHE A 281 44.09 -7.54 16.11
C PHE A 281 44.28 -6.46 17.18
N ASP A 282 45.31 -6.61 18.02
CA ASP A 282 45.61 -5.64 19.08
C ASP A 282 47.08 -5.65 19.51
N TYR A 283 47.49 -4.54 20.11
CA TYR A 283 48.78 -4.34 20.74
C TYR A 283 48.55 -4.04 22.23
N ILE A 284 48.83 -5.02 23.08
CA ILE A 284 48.48 -4.93 24.51
C ILE A 284 49.76 -4.91 25.33
N ARG A 285 49.98 -3.85 26.10
CA ARG A 285 51.13 -3.79 27.01
C ARG A 285 50.89 -4.76 28.18
N VAL A 286 51.71 -5.80 28.27
CA VAL A 286 51.63 -6.82 29.34
C VAL A 286 52.31 -6.28 30.59
N ASP A 287 53.53 -5.75 30.44
CA ASP A 287 54.30 -5.07 31.48
C ASP A 287 55.29 -4.06 30.84
N GLU A 288 56.27 -3.55 31.59
CA GLU A 288 57.23 -2.55 31.11
C GLU A 288 58.17 -3.06 29.99
N HIS A 289 58.34 -4.38 29.86
CA HIS A 289 59.30 -4.98 28.92
C HIS A 289 58.64 -5.89 27.88
N ARG A 290 57.35 -6.19 28.02
CA ARG A 290 56.61 -7.12 27.15
C ARG A 290 55.38 -6.47 26.52
N LEU A 291 55.31 -6.57 25.20
CA LEU A 291 54.13 -6.27 24.41
C LEU A 291 53.50 -7.58 23.93
N GLY A 292 52.20 -7.74 24.18
CA GLY A 292 51.38 -8.80 23.63
C GLY A 292 50.81 -8.40 22.27
N LEU A 293 50.85 -9.33 21.32
CA LEU A 293 50.21 -9.23 20.02
C LEU A 293 49.01 -10.17 20.00
N ALA A 294 47.82 -9.63 19.74
CA ALA A 294 46.62 -10.43 19.55
C ALA A 294 46.24 -10.41 18.06
N ILE A 295 45.96 -11.58 17.49
CA ILE A 295 45.33 -11.73 16.18
C ILE A 295 44.31 -12.85 16.34
N ALA A 296 43.05 -12.60 15.98
CA ALA A 296 41.99 -13.58 16.11
C ALA A 296 40.96 -13.43 14.98
N ASP A 297 40.54 -14.57 14.45
CA ASP A 297 39.26 -14.72 13.75
C ASP A 297 38.23 -15.13 14.81
N VAL A 298 37.51 -14.16 15.35
CA VAL A 298 36.68 -14.37 16.54
C VAL A 298 35.40 -15.12 16.19
N SER A 299 34.71 -14.69 15.14
CA SER A 299 33.45 -15.29 14.73
C SER A 299 33.08 -14.78 13.34
N GLY A 300 33.37 -15.51 12.26
CA GLY A 300 32.75 -15.27 10.94
C GLY A 300 32.66 -13.79 10.51
N LYS A 301 31.49 -13.36 9.99
CA LYS A 301 31.29 -12.02 9.42
C LYS A 301 29.94 -11.40 9.76
N GLY A 302 29.86 -10.07 9.74
CA GLY A 302 28.62 -9.30 9.96
C GLY A 302 28.48 -8.72 11.36
N VAL A 303 27.30 -8.21 11.70
CA VAL A 303 27.07 -7.47 12.95
C VAL A 303 27.23 -8.34 14.20
N PRO A 304 26.66 -9.57 14.28
CA PRO A 304 26.85 -10.42 15.46
C PRO A 304 28.33 -10.72 15.72
N ALA A 305 29.06 -11.02 14.65
CA ALA A 305 30.50 -11.26 14.65
C ALA A 305 31.30 -10.09 15.25
N SER A 306 31.02 -8.86 14.80
CA SER A 306 31.72 -7.66 15.29
C SER A 306 31.43 -7.37 16.77
N LEU A 307 30.25 -7.74 17.26
CA LEU A 307 29.90 -7.58 18.68
C LEU A 307 30.67 -8.57 19.55
N ILE A 308 30.73 -9.85 19.17
CA ILE A 308 31.54 -10.85 19.89
C ILE A 308 33.02 -10.44 19.86
N MET A 309 33.51 -9.94 18.72
CA MET A 309 34.85 -9.38 18.61
C MET A 309 35.11 -8.28 19.66
N ALA A 310 34.21 -7.31 19.77
CA ALA A 310 34.34 -6.22 20.73
C ALA A 310 34.37 -6.71 22.20
N ILE A 311 33.55 -7.72 22.53
CA ILE A 311 33.54 -8.36 23.86
C ILE A 311 34.86 -9.09 24.10
N CYS A 312 35.30 -9.92 23.15
CA CYS A 312 36.59 -10.63 23.22
C CYS A 312 37.74 -9.66 23.48
N ARG A 313 37.81 -8.57 22.72
CA ARG A 313 38.80 -7.51 22.94
C ARG A 313 38.74 -6.95 24.36
N SER A 314 37.54 -6.61 24.84
CA SER A 314 37.36 -6.03 26.18
C SER A 314 37.88 -6.97 27.27
N VAL A 315 37.50 -8.25 27.19
CA VAL A 315 37.95 -9.29 28.12
C VAL A 315 39.46 -9.51 28.01
N LEU A 316 40.00 -9.57 26.79
CA LEU A 316 41.43 -9.83 26.56
C LEU A 316 42.30 -8.67 27.07
N ARG A 317 41.89 -7.41 26.85
CA ARG A 317 42.55 -6.23 27.44
C ARG A 317 42.42 -6.15 28.97
N SER A 318 41.40 -6.79 29.55
CA SER A 318 41.25 -6.89 31.00
C SER A 318 42.12 -7.99 31.61
N GLN A 319 42.33 -9.12 30.93
CA GLN A 319 43.04 -10.29 31.47
C GLN A 319 44.55 -10.31 31.15
N ALA A 320 44.98 -9.63 30.08
CA ALA A 320 46.38 -9.64 29.63
C ALA A 320 47.39 -8.86 30.52
N PRO A 321 47.05 -7.73 31.19
CA PRO A 321 48.01 -7.00 32.00
C PRO A 321 48.63 -7.88 33.11
N GLN A 322 49.95 -7.79 33.28
CA GLN A 322 50.74 -8.55 34.26
C GLN A 322 50.73 -10.09 34.08
N ASN A 323 50.10 -10.62 33.02
CA ASN A 323 50.13 -12.05 32.71
C ASN A 323 50.92 -12.31 31.42
N PRO A 324 52.15 -12.87 31.53
CA PRO A 324 53.00 -13.11 30.37
C PRO A 324 52.68 -14.39 29.60
N SER A 325 51.73 -15.23 30.07
CA SER A 325 51.39 -16.50 29.46
C SER A 325 50.14 -16.37 28.58
N PRO A 326 50.26 -16.39 27.23
CA PRO A 326 49.09 -16.32 26.35
C PRO A 326 48.08 -17.45 26.62
N ALA A 327 48.57 -18.64 26.98
CA ALA A 327 47.71 -19.78 27.29
C ALA A 327 46.85 -19.54 28.54
N GLU A 328 47.37 -18.88 29.57
CA GLU A 328 46.61 -18.55 30.78
C GLU A 328 45.62 -17.43 30.53
N VAL A 329 46.02 -16.38 29.80
CA VAL A 329 45.14 -15.29 29.38
C VAL A 329 43.96 -15.84 28.58
N LEU A 330 44.20 -16.66 27.56
CA LEU A 330 43.12 -17.24 26.74
C LEU A 330 42.20 -18.17 27.55
N LYS A 331 42.73 -18.93 28.53
CA LYS A 331 41.91 -19.71 29.47
C LYS A 331 41.05 -18.84 30.38
N ALA A 332 41.51 -17.63 30.72
CA ALA A 332 40.73 -16.68 31.49
C ALA A 332 39.64 -16.03 30.61
N VAL A 333 39.99 -15.65 29.38
CA VAL A 333 39.02 -15.14 28.39
C VAL A 333 37.91 -16.15 28.13
N ASN A 334 38.25 -17.41 27.86
CA ASN A 334 37.27 -18.48 27.61
C ASN A 334 36.37 -18.80 28.81
N ARG A 335 36.73 -18.38 30.03
CA ARG A 335 35.88 -18.53 31.21
C ARG A 335 34.90 -17.37 31.40
N GLN A 336 35.10 -16.26 30.69
CA GLN A 336 34.28 -15.05 30.78
C GLN A 336 33.36 -14.85 29.56
N LEU A 337 33.64 -15.55 28.45
CA LEU A 337 32.79 -15.61 27.25
C LEU A 337 31.80 -16.77 27.34
#